data_AF-A0A2G6G803-F1
#
_entry.id   AF-A0A2G6G803-F1
#
_cell.length_a   1.000
_cell.length_b   1.000
_cell.length_c   1.000
_cell.angle_alpha   90.00
_cell.angle_beta   90.00
_cell.angle_gamma   90.00
#
_symmetry.space_group_name_H-M   'P 1'
#
loop_
_entity.id
_entity.type
_entity.pdbx_description
1 polymer ?
#
loop_
_entity_poly.entity_id
_entity_poly.type
_entity_poly.pdbx_seq_one_letter_code
_entity_poly.pdbx_strand_id
1 'polypeptide(L)'
;MKYKFLILFVVLLILTSCGKLSNPLISPNSNELKEIEISKIDKGKVVESKFYRDSKNIAEIIDCLSDSEPTTIKSINDFPDNDEVIQVDFVLDGDKSTFFVYKERKFLRDKYYVESPYQGVWEMDEDVYKKLQNF
;
A
#
# COMPACT_ATOMS: atom_id res chain seq x y z
N MET A 1 38.36 -10.59 -28.10
CA MET A 1 38.52 -10.80 -26.63
C MET A 1 37.93 -9.67 -25.76
N LYS A 2 37.85 -8.42 -26.22
CA LYS A 2 37.42 -7.27 -25.40
C LYS A 2 35.92 -7.25 -25.01
N TYR A 3 35.03 -7.74 -25.89
CA TYR A 3 33.58 -7.78 -25.67
C TYR A 3 33.11 -8.92 -24.76
N LYS A 4 33.89 -10.01 -24.63
CA LYS A 4 33.56 -11.12 -23.71
C LYS A 4 33.68 -10.69 -22.24
N PHE A 5 34.67 -9.85 -21.91
CA PHE A 5 34.82 -9.25 -20.58
C PHE A 5 33.74 -8.21 -20.28
N LEU A 6 33.32 -7.43 -21.29
CA LEU A 6 32.25 -6.45 -21.14
C LEU A 6 30.90 -7.12 -20.85
N ILE A 7 30.56 -8.21 -21.57
CA ILE A 7 29.32 -8.97 -21.35
C ILE A 7 29.32 -9.62 -19.97
N LEU A 8 30.45 -10.14 -19.50
CA LEU A 8 30.57 -10.73 -18.16
C LEU A 8 30.33 -9.69 -17.05
N PHE A 9 30.79 -8.44 -17.25
CA PHE A 9 30.58 -7.35 -16.30
C PHE A 9 29.12 -6.89 -16.24
N VAL A 10 28.42 -6.88 -17.38
CA VAL A 10 26.97 -6.58 -17.44
C VAL A 10 26.15 -7.68 -16.75
N VAL A 11 26.54 -8.95 -16.87
CA VAL A 11 25.88 -10.09 -16.20
C VAL A 11 26.12 -10.09 -14.68
N LEU A 12 27.27 -9.63 -14.21
CA LEU A 12 27.59 -9.51 -12.78
C LEU A 12 26.79 -8.39 -12.07
N LEU A 13 26.42 -7.32 -12.78
CA LEU A 13 25.64 -6.20 -12.21
C LEU A 13 24.15 -6.54 -12.00
N ILE A 14 23.65 -7.61 -12.60
CA ILE A 14 22.23 -8.03 -12.48
C ILE A 14 21.98 -8.91 -11.23
N LEU A 15 23.03 -9.27 -10.46
CA LEU A 15 22.96 -10.31 -9.43
C LEU A 15 22.85 -9.82 -7.98
N THR A 16 22.77 -8.52 -7.70
CA THR A 16 22.72 -8.04 -6.32
C THR A 16 21.67 -6.94 -6.10
N SER A 17 20.42 -7.36 -5.92
CA SER A 17 19.49 -6.63 -5.06
C SER A 17 18.60 -7.63 -4.35
N CYS A 18 19.18 -8.33 -3.36
CA CYS A 18 18.38 -9.10 -2.41
C CYS A 18 17.88 -8.13 -1.33
N GLY A 19 16.93 -7.26 -1.72
CA GLY A 19 16.25 -6.39 -0.77
C GLY A 19 15.36 -7.22 0.14
N LYS A 20 15.34 -6.90 1.44
CA LYS A 20 14.37 -7.50 2.37
C LYS A 20 12.97 -6.99 2.00
N LEU A 21 12.06 -7.91 1.71
CA LEU A 21 10.65 -7.59 1.50
C LEU A 21 10.00 -7.13 2.82
N SER A 22 8.96 -6.33 2.70
CA SER A 22 8.03 -6.04 3.78
C SER A 22 7.45 -7.36 4.31
N ASN A 23 7.08 -7.40 5.58
CA ASN A 23 6.31 -8.54 6.08
C ASN A 23 4.97 -8.60 5.32
N PRO A 24 4.35 -9.78 5.15
CA PRO A 24 2.99 -9.87 4.64
C PRO A 24 2.07 -8.92 5.41
N LEU A 25 1.14 -8.27 4.72
CA LEU A 25 0.16 -7.39 5.36
C LEU A 25 -0.64 -8.26 6.35
N ILE A 26 -0.44 -8.06 7.65
CA ILE A 26 -1.22 -8.78 8.66
C ILE A 26 -2.61 -8.13 8.67
N SER A 27 -3.62 -8.86 8.20
CA SER A 27 -5.01 -8.43 8.35
C SER A 27 -5.33 -8.31 9.84
N PRO A 28 -5.84 -7.17 10.31
CA PRO A 28 -6.50 -7.13 11.61
C PRO A 28 -7.68 -8.11 11.59
N ASN A 29 -7.89 -8.78 12.72
CA ASN A 29 -8.96 -9.76 12.89
C ASN A 29 -10.30 -9.05 12.67
N SER A 30 -11.03 -9.43 11.62
CA SER A 30 -12.30 -8.79 11.24
C SER A 30 -13.36 -8.81 12.33
N ASN A 31 -13.27 -9.76 13.27
CA ASN A 31 -14.19 -9.89 14.40
C ASN A 31 -14.00 -8.82 15.49
N GLU A 32 -12.86 -8.12 15.51
CA GLU A 32 -12.54 -7.10 16.52
C GLU A 32 -12.69 -5.67 15.97
N LEU A 33 -12.90 -5.53 14.67
CA LEU A 33 -13.10 -4.22 14.02
C LEU A 33 -14.52 -3.71 14.28
N LYS A 34 -14.61 -2.50 14.85
CA LYS A 34 -15.90 -1.81 15.03
C LYS A 34 -16.29 -0.99 13.80
N GLU A 35 -15.28 -0.41 13.15
CA GLU A 35 -15.48 0.59 12.13
C GLU A 35 -14.23 0.73 11.27
N ILE A 36 -14.44 0.98 9.98
CA ILE A 36 -13.41 1.48 9.07
C ILE A 36 -13.81 2.87 8.60
N GLU A 37 -12.91 3.84 8.78
CA GLU A 37 -13.03 5.16 8.15
C GLU A 37 -12.17 5.20 6.88
N ILE A 38 -12.77 5.60 5.76
CA ILE A 38 -12.07 5.87 4.50
C ILE A 38 -12.12 7.36 4.24
N SER A 39 -10.97 8.01 4.22
CA SER A 39 -10.78 9.42 3.90
C SER A 39 -10.03 9.59 2.59
N LYS A 40 -10.57 10.37 1.66
CA LYS A 40 -9.85 10.81 0.46
C LYS A 40 -9.15 12.12 0.77
N ILE A 41 -7.86 12.18 0.45
CA ILE A 41 -6.99 13.31 0.70
C ILE A 41 -6.46 13.79 -0.65
N ASP A 42 -6.64 15.09 -0.92
CA ASP A 42 -6.06 15.79 -2.07
C ASP A 42 -5.15 16.92 -1.54
N LYS A 43 -3.87 16.88 -1.91
CA LYS A 43 -2.83 17.85 -1.52
C LYS A 43 -2.81 18.11 -0.01
N GLY A 44 -2.84 17.03 0.76
CA GLY A 44 -2.81 17.05 2.23
C GLY A 44 -4.10 17.52 2.89
N LYS A 45 -5.21 17.67 2.16
CA LYS A 45 -6.51 18.03 2.72
C LYS A 45 -7.52 16.92 2.54
N VAL A 46 -8.23 16.56 3.62
CA VAL A 46 -9.36 15.65 3.53
C VAL A 46 -10.47 16.30 2.71
N VAL A 47 -10.85 15.66 1.60
CA VAL A 47 -11.91 16.12 0.69
C VAL A 47 -13.22 15.33 0.85
N GLU A 48 -13.13 14.08 1.27
CA GLU A 48 -14.27 13.18 1.54
C GLU A 48 -13.88 12.24 2.68
N SER A 49 -14.81 11.95 3.59
CA SER A 49 -14.66 10.87 4.57
C SER A 49 -15.96 10.10 4.72
N LYS A 50 -15.86 8.77 4.83
CA LYS A 50 -16.97 7.85 5.01
C LYS A 50 -16.63 6.78 6.03
N PHE A 51 -17.68 6.32 6.69
CA PHE A 51 -17.62 5.43 7.83
C PHE A 51 -18.37 4.14 7.54
N TYR A 52 -17.69 3.00 7.67
CA TYR A 52 -18.20 1.67 7.37
C TYR A 52 -18.28 0.85 8.65
N ARG A 53 -19.49 0.38 8.98
CA ARG A 53 -19.77 -0.42 10.18
C ARG A 53 -20.45 -1.76 9.88
N ASP A 54 -20.93 -1.95 8.64
CA ASP A 54 -21.51 -3.21 8.22
C ASP A 54 -20.42 -4.22 7.87
N SER A 55 -20.64 -5.47 8.26
CA SER A 55 -19.65 -6.55 8.11
C SER A 55 -19.29 -6.83 6.65
N LYS A 56 -20.21 -6.58 5.70
CA LYS A 56 -19.96 -6.80 4.28
C LYS A 56 -18.95 -5.81 3.74
N ASN A 57 -19.18 -4.50 3.92
CA ASN A 57 -18.24 -3.47 3.46
C ASN A 57 -16.91 -3.60 4.20
N ILE A 58 -16.91 -3.88 5.51
CA ILE A 58 -15.69 -4.11 6.28
C ILE A 58 -14.87 -5.27 5.69
N ALA A 59 -15.50 -6.43 5.46
CA ALA A 59 -14.81 -7.57 4.87
C ALA A 59 -14.27 -7.25 3.47
N GLU A 60 -15.06 -6.55 2.65
CA GLU A 60 -14.65 -6.20 1.29
C GLU A 60 -13.46 -5.23 1.27
N ILE A 61 -13.40 -4.27 2.20
CA ILE A 61 -12.25 -3.36 2.35
C ILE A 61 -11.01 -4.13 2.82
N ILE A 62 -11.16 -5.04 3.78
CA ILE A 62 -10.07 -5.91 4.26
C ILE A 62 -9.51 -6.76 3.11
N ASP A 63 -10.38 -7.37 2.31
CA ASP A 63 -9.98 -8.18 1.16
C ASP A 63 -9.20 -7.34 0.15
N CYS A 64 -9.65 -6.10 -0.14
CA CYS A 64 -8.94 -5.20 -1.03
C CYS A 64 -7.51 -4.89 -0.56
N LEU A 65 -7.26 -4.81 0.75
CA LEU A 65 -5.92 -4.56 1.27
C LEU A 65 -5.09 -5.83 1.35
N SER A 66 -5.69 -6.96 1.75
CA SER A 66 -5.00 -8.21 2.07
C SER A 66 -4.34 -8.89 0.88
N ASP A 67 -4.84 -8.65 -0.33
CA ASP A 67 -4.27 -9.20 -1.57
C ASP A 67 -2.99 -8.48 -2.03
N SER A 68 -2.53 -7.46 -1.29
CA SER A 68 -1.35 -6.67 -1.66
C SER A 68 -0.03 -7.43 -1.44
N GLU A 69 0.88 -7.35 -2.41
CA GLU A 69 2.17 -8.02 -2.39
C GLU A 69 3.24 -7.20 -1.64
N PRO A 70 4.05 -7.79 -0.75
CA PRO A 70 5.09 -7.05 -0.06
C PRO A 70 6.16 -6.53 -1.02
N THR A 71 6.60 -5.29 -0.85
CA THR A 71 7.69 -4.69 -1.63
C THR A 71 8.98 -4.57 -0.81
N THR A 72 10.09 -4.23 -1.46
CA THR A 72 11.36 -3.87 -0.77
C THR A 72 11.41 -2.40 -0.33
N ILE A 73 10.33 -1.62 -0.55
CA ILE A 73 10.26 -0.21 -0.19
C ILE A 73 10.04 -0.10 1.32
N LYS A 74 10.74 0.83 1.96
CA LYS A 74 10.55 1.12 3.39
C LYS A 74 9.58 2.29 3.54
N SER A 75 8.57 2.13 4.38
CA SER A 75 7.80 3.25 4.90
C SER A 75 8.64 3.94 5.99
N ILE A 76 9.00 5.20 5.74
CA ILE A 76 9.84 6.01 6.67
C ILE A 76 9.16 7.31 7.09
N ASN A 77 7.96 7.57 6.57
CA ASN A 77 7.20 8.78 6.81
C ASN A 77 5.92 8.43 7.58
N ASP A 78 5.40 9.40 8.33
CA ASP A 78 4.09 9.28 8.98
C ASP A 78 2.93 9.35 7.98
N PHE A 79 3.17 9.95 6.80
CA PHE A 79 2.19 10.14 5.73
C PHE A 79 2.91 10.12 4.36
N PRO A 80 2.33 9.54 3.30
CA PRO A 80 2.94 9.51 1.97
C PRO A 80 3.01 10.91 1.32
N ASP A 81 4.03 11.16 0.50
CA ASP A 81 4.24 12.45 -0.20
C ASP A 81 3.40 12.58 -1.49
N ASN A 82 2.30 11.82 -1.60
CA ASN A 82 1.45 11.78 -2.77
C ASN A 82 0.33 12.81 -2.66
N ASP A 83 0.00 13.47 -3.77
CA ASP A 83 -1.09 14.45 -3.82
C ASP A 83 -2.44 13.80 -3.52
N GLU A 84 -2.74 12.66 -4.17
CA GLU A 84 -3.99 11.93 -4.02
C GLU A 84 -3.77 10.66 -3.21
N VAL A 85 -4.37 10.59 -2.01
CA VAL A 85 -4.20 9.50 -1.05
C VAL A 85 -5.57 9.08 -0.52
N ILE A 86 -5.80 7.78 -0.44
CA ILE A 86 -6.91 7.21 0.32
C ILE A 86 -6.35 6.74 1.66
N GLN A 87 -6.73 7.40 2.74
CA GLN A 87 -6.42 6.96 4.10
C GLN A 87 -7.52 6.00 4.58
N VAL A 88 -7.11 4.83 5.05
CA VAL A 88 -8.00 3.80 5.56
C VAL A 88 -7.64 3.54 7.02
N ASP A 89 -8.55 3.92 7.91
CA ASP A 89 -8.39 3.85 9.35
C ASP A 89 -9.26 2.75 9.94
N PHE A 90 -8.62 1.77 10.55
CA PHE A 90 -9.27 0.64 11.20
C PHE A 90 -9.38 0.92 12.70
N VAL A 91 -10.60 1.02 13.21
CA VAL A 91 -10.88 1.41 14.60
C VAL A 91 -11.20 0.19 15.44
N LEU A 92 -10.36 -0.07 16.45
CA LEU A 92 -10.48 -1.18 17.40
C LEU A 92 -10.40 -0.62 18.83
N ASP A 93 -11.51 -0.60 19.57
CA ASP A 93 -11.54 -0.30 21.02
C ASP A 93 -10.59 0.81 21.55
N GLY A 94 -10.50 1.93 20.83
CA GLY A 94 -9.69 3.09 21.21
C GLY A 94 -8.33 3.16 20.51
N ASP A 95 -7.91 2.08 19.85
CA ASP A 95 -6.76 2.02 18.96
C ASP A 95 -7.17 2.19 17.50
N LYS A 96 -6.23 2.73 16.71
CA LYS A 96 -6.40 2.98 15.28
C LYS A 96 -5.21 2.44 14.52
N SER A 97 -5.48 1.59 13.53
CA SER A 97 -4.46 1.16 12.55
C SER A 97 -4.71 1.90 11.24
N THR A 98 -3.69 2.60 10.75
CA THR A 98 -3.80 3.43 9.55
C THR A 98 -3.03 2.83 8.38
N PHE A 99 -3.69 2.78 7.23
CA PHE A 99 -3.12 2.44 5.94
C PHE A 99 -3.36 3.57 4.96
N PHE A 100 -2.38 3.85 4.11
CA PHE A 100 -2.48 4.81 3.03
C PHE A 100 -2.43 4.09 1.69
N VAL A 101 -3.35 4.40 0.81
CA VAL A 101 -3.43 3.84 -0.53
C VAL A 101 -3.23 4.94 -1.56
N TYR A 102 -2.25 4.78 -2.43
CA TYR A 102 -1.91 5.81 -3.41
C TYR A 102 -1.39 5.23 -4.72
N LYS A 103 -1.45 6.08 -5.74
CA LYS A 103 -0.86 5.84 -7.05
C LYS A 103 0.48 6.57 -7.16
N GLU A 104 1.47 5.89 -7.70
CA GLU A 104 2.79 6.47 -7.98
C GLU A 104 3.25 6.04 -9.38
N ARG A 105 3.75 6.99 -10.18
CA ARG A 105 4.33 6.68 -11.48
C ARG A 105 5.77 6.18 -11.30
N LYS A 106 6.01 4.91 -11.59
CA LYS A 106 7.37 4.33 -11.61
C LYS A 106 7.78 3.93 -13.01
N PHE A 107 8.90 4.50 -13.46
CA PHE A 107 9.42 4.35 -14.81
C PHE A 107 8.39 4.77 -15.88
N LEU A 108 7.73 3.80 -16.52
CA LEU A 108 6.80 4.00 -17.64
C LEU A 108 5.37 3.54 -17.33
N ARG A 109 5.08 3.12 -16.10
CA ARG A 109 3.74 2.64 -15.71
C ARG A 109 3.35 3.18 -14.35
N ASP A 110 2.04 3.23 -14.14
CA ASP A 110 1.49 3.54 -12.83
C ASP A 110 1.56 2.29 -11.95
N LYS A 111 1.89 2.50 -10.68
CA LYS A 111 1.89 1.50 -9.63
C LYS A 111 1.00 1.98 -8.49
N TYR A 112 0.43 1.04 -7.76
CA TYR A 112 -0.53 1.30 -6.71
C TYR A 112 -0.02 0.64 -5.44
N TYR A 113 -0.04 1.38 -4.34
CA TYR A 113 0.60 0.97 -3.11
C TYR A 113 -0.35 1.07 -1.93
N VAL A 114 -0.23 0.13 -1.01
CA VAL A 114 -0.64 0.26 0.39
C VAL A 114 0.62 0.60 1.20
N GLU A 115 0.55 1.57 2.08
CA GLU A 115 1.61 1.92 3.01
C GLU A 115 1.07 2.00 4.43
N SER A 116 1.80 1.45 5.40
CA SER A 116 1.52 1.67 6.80
C SER A 116 2.79 2.23 7.47
N PRO A 117 2.70 3.37 8.19
CA PRO A 117 3.86 4.06 8.76
C PRO A 117 4.81 3.13 9.51
N TYR A 118 6.07 3.10 9.07
CA TYR A 118 7.15 2.29 9.65
C TYR A 118 6.93 0.77 9.63
N GLN A 119 5.85 0.28 9.03
CA GLN A 119 5.54 -1.15 8.91
C GLN A 119 5.98 -1.70 7.55
N GLY A 120 5.66 -0.99 6.47
CA GLY A 120 5.99 -1.45 5.13
C GLY A 120 5.18 -0.78 4.04
N VAL A 121 5.52 -1.18 2.81
CA VAL A 121 4.81 -0.79 1.59
C VAL A 121 4.53 -2.06 0.80
N TRP A 122 3.29 -2.21 0.37
CA TRP A 122 2.78 -3.33 -0.42
C TRP A 122 2.28 -2.81 -1.76
N GLU A 123 2.45 -3.57 -2.82
CA GLU A 123 1.91 -3.26 -4.15
C GLU A 123 0.54 -3.91 -4.31
N MET A 124 -0.43 -3.17 -4.85
CA MET A 124 -1.76 -3.68 -5.15
C MET A 124 -2.07 -3.58 -6.64
N ASP A 125 -3.05 -4.36 -7.08
CA ASP A 125 -3.57 -4.30 -8.44
C ASP A 125 -4.39 -3.03 -8.70
N GLU A 126 -4.34 -2.54 -9.94
CA GLU A 126 -5.08 -1.35 -10.37
C GLU A 126 -6.60 -1.49 -10.17
N ASP A 127 -7.15 -2.67 -10.46
CA ASP A 127 -8.59 -2.91 -10.33
C ASP A 127 -9.03 -2.89 -8.86
N VAL A 128 -8.17 -3.37 -7.95
CA VAL A 128 -8.40 -3.30 -6.51
C VAL A 128 -8.31 -1.86 -6.01
N TYR A 129 -7.32 -1.10 -6.48
CA TYR A 129 -7.22 0.35 -6.20
C TYR A 129 -8.48 1.11 -6.62
N LYS A 130 -8.96 0.89 -7.86
CA LYS A 130 -10.17 1.53 -8.38
C LYS A 130 -11.41 1.12 -7.59
N LYS A 131 -11.47 -0.13 -7.14
CA LYS A 131 -12.55 -0.60 -6.27
C LYS A 131 -12.55 0.16 -4.93
N LEU A 132 -11.38 0.34 -4.31
CA LEU A 132 -11.19 1.13 -3.09
C LEU A 132 -11.63 2.60 -3.27
N GLN A 133 -11.40 3.21 -4.43
CA GLN A 133 -11.84 4.58 -4.73
C GLN A 133 -13.37 4.78 -4.73
N ASN A 134 -14.14 3.71 -4.89
CA ASN A 134 -15.61 3.77 -4.95
C ASN A 134 -16.27 3.66 -3.57
N PHE A 135 -15.51 3.30 -2.54
CA PHE A 135 -15.92 3.55 -1.18
C PHE A 135 -15.88 5.06 -0.89
#